data_AF-A0A2H0XRM9-F1
#
_entry.id   AF-A0A2H0XRM9-F1
#
_cell.length_a   1.000
_cell.length_b   1.000
_cell.length_c   1.000
_cell.angle_alpha   90.00
_cell.angle_beta   90.00
_cell.angle_gamma   90.00
#
_symmetry.space_group_name_H-M   'P 1'
#
loop_
_entity.id
_entity.type
_entity.pdbx_description
1 polymer ?
#
loop_
_entity_poly.entity_id
_entity_poly.type
_entity_poly.pdbx_seq_one_letter_code
_entity_poly.pdbx_strand_id
1 'polypeptide(L)'
;MNLFLAATGRVYVVSASSSSSVQELIWWDYSGNQYPPLTTTITGNNSNDIFIAGYYSSIRHFNGQNWANISPEIEGETIWSKITAIEDLVVVVGMTGSYQAIIARGHHQ
;
A
#
# COMPACT_ATOMS: atom_id res chain seq x y z
N MET A 1 9.07 -11.63 4.07
CA MET A 1 9.24 -10.42 3.25
C MET A 1 9.83 -10.82 1.89
N ASN A 2 9.35 -10.26 0.77
CA ASN A 2 9.85 -10.37 -0.61
C ASN A 2 9.14 -9.29 -1.48
N LEU A 3 9.82 -8.22 -1.89
CA LEU A 3 9.32 -7.13 -2.76
C LEU A 3 9.94 -7.26 -4.15
N PHE A 4 9.18 -7.06 -5.26
CA PHE A 4 9.73 -7.07 -6.63
C PHE A 4 9.01 -6.20 -7.70
N LEU A 5 9.73 -5.40 -8.53
CA LEU A 5 9.18 -4.49 -9.57
C LEU A 5 9.89 -4.54 -10.95
N ALA A 6 9.12 -4.63 -12.06
CA ALA A 6 9.20 -3.74 -13.26
C ALA A 6 9.21 -4.38 -14.66
N ALA A 7 8.98 -3.52 -15.67
CA ALA A 7 9.94 -3.30 -16.75
C ALA A 7 10.41 -1.82 -16.68
N THR A 8 11.70 -1.62 -16.41
CA THR A 8 12.49 -0.36 -16.49
C THR A 8 12.57 0.66 -15.34
N GLY A 9 12.27 0.34 -14.08
CA GLY A 9 12.74 1.14 -12.92
C GLY A 9 12.33 0.58 -11.55
N ARG A 10 13.20 -0.21 -10.90
CA ARG A 10 12.83 -1.39 -10.08
C ARG A 10 13.20 -1.24 -8.59
N VAL A 11 12.53 -1.90 -7.63
CA VAL A 11 13.06 -2.16 -6.25
C VAL A 11 12.58 -3.51 -5.68
N TYR A 12 13.40 -4.14 -4.82
CA TYR A 12 13.28 -5.54 -4.37
C TYR A 12 13.70 -5.83 -2.89
N VAL A 13 12.98 -6.62 -2.03
CA VAL A 13 13.36 -6.85 -0.58
C VAL A 13 12.87 -8.18 0.08
N VAL A 14 13.74 -8.99 0.74
CA VAL A 14 13.48 -10.36 1.30
C VAL A 14 13.59 -10.51 2.85
N SER A 15 12.85 -11.45 3.47
CA SER A 15 13.29 -12.31 4.64
C SER A 15 12.17 -13.20 5.24
N ALA A 16 12.52 -14.46 5.55
CA ALA A 16 12.29 -15.02 6.89
C ALA A 16 13.56 -15.71 7.47
N SER A 17 14.53 -16.13 6.64
CA SER A 17 15.68 -16.88 7.17
C SER A 17 16.94 -17.00 6.27
N SER A 18 17.35 -16.00 5.48
CA SER A 18 18.71 -16.06 4.88
C SER A 18 19.30 -14.73 4.42
N SER A 19 20.62 -14.68 4.58
CA SER A 19 21.59 -13.59 4.49
C SER A 19 22.28 -13.50 3.12
N SER A 20 22.10 -12.39 2.40
CA SER A 20 23.15 -11.55 1.75
C SER A 20 22.50 -10.55 0.78
N SER A 21 23.10 -9.37 0.69
CA SER A 21 22.56 -8.05 0.34
C SER A 21 21.83 -7.86 -0.99
N VAL A 22 20.75 -7.07 -0.97
CA VAL A 22 20.53 -5.98 -1.95
C VAL A 22 20.05 -4.74 -1.20
N GLN A 23 20.84 -3.65 -1.26
CA GLN A 23 20.44 -2.31 -0.81
C GLN A 23 20.07 -1.52 -2.05
N GLU A 24 18.89 -0.92 -2.09
CA GLU A 24 18.60 0.16 -3.02
C GLU A 24 17.79 1.26 -2.31
N LEU A 25 18.34 2.47 -2.31
CA LEU A 25 17.87 3.65 -1.60
C LEU A 25 17.76 4.77 -2.63
N ILE A 26 16.54 5.06 -3.08
CA ILE A 26 16.28 6.14 -4.04
C ILE A 26 15.37 7.15 -3.36
N TRP A 27 15.98 8.29 -3.00
CA TRP A 27 15.38 9.44 -2.34
C TRP A 27 14.77 10.35 -3.42
N TRP A 28 13.46 10.49 -3.41
CA TRP A 28 12.84 11.73 -3.87
C TRP A 28 12.24 12.32 -2.61
N ASP A 29 12.83 13.40 -2.13
CA ASP A 29 12.30 14.21 -1.05
C ASP A 29 10.94 14.77 -1.50
N TYR A 30 9.89 13.98 -1.31
CA TYR A 30 8.53 14.46 -1.49
C TYR A 30 8.23 15.32 -0.26
N SER A 31 8.68 16.57 -0.34
CA SER A 31 8.52 17.60 0.67
C SER A 31 7.06 18.00 0.80
N GLY A 32 6.26 17.14 1.41
CA GLY A 32 4.84 17.35 1.65
C GLY A 32 4.36 16.63 2.90
N ASN A 33 3.50 17.30 3.67
CA ASN A 33 2.94 16.82 4.93
C ASN A 33 1.90 15.68 4.76
N GLN A 34 2.00 14.89 3.68
CA GLN A 34 1.02 13.89 3.24
C GLN A 34 1.68 12.52 3.09
N TYR A 35 2.60 12.18 3.99
CA TYR A 35 3.13 10.83 4.03
C TYR A 35 2.02 9.84 4.36
N PRO A 36 2.01 8.67 3.71
CA PRO A 36 1.12 7.60 4.11
C PRO A 36 1.38 7.24 5.58
N PRO A 37 0.34 7.03 6.39
CA PRO A 37 0.52 6.48 7.72
C PRO A 37 1.07 5.05 7.64
N LEU A 38 1.41 4.48 8.80
CA LEU A 38 2.02 3.15 8.93
C LEU A 38 1.36 2.13 8.00
N THR A 39 2.14 1.69 7.00
CA THR A 39 1.69 0.84 5.89
C THR A 39 2.15 -0.60 6.12
N THR A 40 1.27 -1.56 5.88
CA THR A 40 1.56 -3.00 6.00
C THR A 40 1.66 -3.68 4.64
N THR A 41 1.07 -3.10 3.60
CA THR A 41 0.90 -3.72 2.30
C THR A 41 0.90 -2.69 1.16
N ILE A 42 1.39 -3.11 0.00
CA ILE A 42 1.49 -2.31 -1.22
C ILE A 42 1.09 -3.15 -2.44
N THR A 43 0.43 -2.54 -3.41
CA THR A 43 0.11 -3.10 -4.73
C THR A 43 0.11 -1.97 -5.78
N GLY A 44 -0.11 -2.31 -7.04
CA GLY A 44 -0.22 -1.31 -8.11
C GLY A 44 -0.23 -1.95 -9.49
N ASN A 45 -0.80 -1.24 -10.47
CA ASN A 45 -0.84 -1.70 -11.85
C ASN A 45 0.37 -1.21 -12.66
N ASN A 46 0.92 -0.03 -12.34
CA ASN A 46 2.10 0.56 -12.99
C ASN A 46 2.76 1.64 -12.10
N SER A 47 3.80 2.32 -12.59
CA SER A 47 4.57 3.32 -11.81
C SER A 47 3.76 4.55 -11.37
N ASN A 48 2.65 4.84 -12.04
CA ASN A 48 1.75 5.95 -11.76
C ASN A 48 0.44 5.49 -11.12
N ASP A 49 0.38 4.25 -10.66
CA ASP A 49 -0.83 3.66 -10.12
C ASP A 49 -0.49 2.68 -9.00
N ILE A 50 -0.27 3.23 -7.80
CA ILE A 50 0.25 2.51 -6.64
C ILE A 50 -0.71 2.69 -5.47
N PHE A 51 -1.03 1.60 -4.78
CA PHE A 51 -1.87 1.62 -3.58
C PHE A 51 -1.13 1.06 -2.38
N ILE A 52 -1.42 1.65 -1.24
CA ILE A 52 -0.92 1.20 0.06
C ILE A 52 -2.05 1.21 1.07
N ALA A 53 -1.99 0.25 1.98
CA ALA A 53 -2.93 0.17 3.09
C ALA A 53 -2.20 -0.29 4.36
N GLY A 54 -2.79 0.00 5.51
CA GLY A 54 -2.23 -0.44 6.77
C GLY A 54 -3.04 -0.03 7.99
N TYR A 55 -2.36 0.54 8.97
CA TYR A 55 -2.94 0.94 10.25
C TYR A 55 -3.82 2.18 10.12
N TYR A 56 -4.57 2.47 11.20
CA TYR A 56 -5.46 3.63 11.31
C TYR A 56 -6.49 3.72 10.18
N SER A 57 -6.98 2.56 9.74
CA SER A 57 -7.97 2.44 8.66
C SER A 57 -7.52 3.03 7.32
N SER A 58 -6.24 3.34 7.16
CA SER A 58 -5.75 4.15 6.04
C SER A 58 -5.52 3.34 4.78
N ILE A 59 -6.04 3.88 3.68
CA ILE A 59 -5.73 3.49 2.31
C ILE A 59 -5.30 4.75 1.55
N ARG A 60 -4.19 4.65 0.80
CA ARG A 60 -3.67 5.73 -0.05
C ARG A 60 -3.42 5.23 -1.47
N HIS A 61 -3.63 6.11 -2.44
CA HIS A 61 -3.38 5.87 -3.87
C HIS A 61 -2.46 6.94 -4.44
N PHE A 62 -1.41 6.54 -5.15
CA PHE A 62 -0.52 7.42 -5.90
C PHE A 62 -0.86 7.32 -7.38
N ASN A 63 -1.21 8.47 -7.96
CA ASN A 63 -1.65 8.58 -9.36
C ASN A 63 -0.53 9.04 -10.32
N GLY A 64 0.74 8.89 -9.93
CA GLY A 64 1.88 9.41 -10.69
C GLY A 64 2.24 10.86 -10.38
N GLN A 65 1.36 11.59 -9.69
CA GLN A 65 1.61 12.96 -9.27
C GLN A 65 1.60 13.10 -7.76
N ASN A 66 0.54 12.66 -7.08
CA ASN A 66 0.35 12.84 -5.64
C ASN A 66 -0.34 11.63 -4.99
N TRP A 67 -0.25 11.56 -3.66
CA TRP A 67 -0.97 10.56 -2.85
C TRP A 67 -2.35 11.10 -2.43
N ALA A 68 -3.41 10.38 -2.76
CA ALA A 68 -4.78 10.66 -2.35
C ALA A 68 -5.24 9.73 -1.23
N ASN A 69 -6.06 10.24 -0.30
CA ASN A 69 -6.77 9.43 0.69
C ASN A 69 -8.03 8.82 0.06
N ILE A 70 -8.09 7.50 0.01
CA ILE A 70 -9.25 6.75 -0.51
C ILE A 70 -9.83 5.80 0.56
N SER A 71 -9.56 6.09 1.83
CA SER A 71 -10.04 5.25 2.94
C SER A 71 -11.56 5.31 3.00
N PRO A 72 -12.26 4.17 3.16
CA PRO A 72 -13.69 4.17 3.40
C PRO A 72 -14.00 4.80 4.76
N GLU A 73 -15.17 5.41 4.88
CA GLU A 73 -15.73 5.78 6.17
C GLU A 73 -16.15 4.50 6.90
N ILE A 74 -15.44 4.17 7.97
CA ILE A 74 -15.72 2.99 8.81
C ILE A 74 -15.71 3.40 10.27
N GLU A 75 -16.60 2.80 11.05
CA GLU A 75 -16.62 2.98 12.49
C GLU A 75 -15.50 2.16 13.14
N GLY A 76 -14.68 2.84 13.95
CA GLY A 76 -13.57 2.23 14.67
C GLY A 76 -12.30 2.06 13.85
N GLU A 77 -11.26 1.55 14.51
CA GLU A 77 -9.96 1.31 13.89
C GLU A 77 -9.95 -0.02 13.11
N THR A 78 -9.32 -0.02 11.95
CA THR A 78 -9.04 -1.21 11.15
C THR A 78 -7.56 -1.27 10.80
N ILE A 79 -7.05 -2.49 10.74
CA ILE A 79 -5.71 -2.79 10.23
C ILE A 79 -5.90 -3.59 8.94
N TRP A 80 -5.57 -2.96 7.81
CA TRP A 80 -5.55 -3.64 6.52
C TRP A 80 -4.31 -4.53 6.45
N SER A 81 -4.49 -5.79 6.06
CA SER A 81 -3.39 -6.78 5.97
C SER A 81 -3.00 -7.08 4.53
N LYS A 82 -3.93 -6.90 3.58
CA LYS A 82 -3.68 -7.07 2.15
C LYS A 82 -4.54 -6.12 1.33
N ILE A 83 -3.92 -5.55 0.31
CA ILE A 83 -4.57 -4.81 -0.77
C ILE A 83 -4.23 -5.45 -2.11
N THR A 84 -5.19 -5.46 -3.03
CA THR A 84 -4.99 -5.75 -4.45
C THR A 84 -5.78 -4.75 -5.28
N ALA A 85 -5.19 -4.34 -6.40
CA ALA A 85 -5.86 -3.51 -7.39
C ALA A 85 -5.74 -4.18 -8.75
N ILE A 86 -6.80 -4.13 -9.55
CA ILE A 86 -6.80 -4.54 -10.94
C ILE A 86 -7.69 -3.58 -11.71
N GLU A 87 -7.12 -2.93 -12.72
CA GLU A 87 -7.80 -1.85 -13.43
C GLU A 87 -8.36 -0.85 -12.40
N ASP A 88 -9.65 -0.54 -12.43
CA ASP A 88 -10.30 0.39 -11.50
C ASP A 88 -10.68 -0.23 -10.14
N LEU A 89 -10.68 -1.56 -10.02
CA LEU A 89 -11.15 -2.27 -8.82
C LEU A 89 -10.06 -2.35 -7.76
N VAL A 90 -10.35 -1.83 -6.57
CA VAL A 90 -9.52 -1.98 -5.37
C VAL A 90 -10.24 -2.85 -4.35
N VAL A 91 -9.56 -3.89 -3.86
CA VAL A 91 -10.06 -4.73 -2.77
C VAL A 91 -9.04 -4.78 -1.65
N VAL A 92 -9.51 -4.55 -0.42
CA VAL A 92 -8.73 -4.64 0.81
C VAL A 92 -9.37 -5.62 1.78
N VAL A 93 -8.52 -6.36 2.48
CA VAL A 93 -8.92 -7.22 3.59
C VAL A 93 -8.08 -6.93 4.82
N GLY A 94 -8.67 -7.11 5.99
CA GLY A 94 -8.03 -6.76 7.24
C GLY A 94 -8.81 -7.27 8.45
N MET A 95 -8.53 -6.65 9.59
CA MET A 95 -9.26 -6.86 10.83
C MET A 95 -9.66 -5.54 11.47
N THR A 96 -10.84 -5.52 12.09
CA THR A 96 -11.28 -4.41 12.95
C THR A 96 -10.55 -4.46 14.30
N GLY A 97 -10.65 -3.38 15.09
CA GLY A 97 -10.16 -3.34 16.48
C GLY A 97 -10.82 -4.38 17.40
N SER A 98 -11.97 -4.94 17.01
CA SER A 98 -12.64 -6.06 17.68
C SER A 98 -12.19 -7.44 17.19
N TYR A 99 -11.10 -7.51 16.40
CA TYR A 99 -10.56 -8.74 15.80
C TYR A 99 -11.52 -9.47 14.85
N GLN A 100 -12.47 -8.74 14.25
CA GLN A 100 -13.36 -9.29 13.23
C GLN A 100 -12.73 -9.11 11.85
N ALA A 101 -12.85 -10.13 10.99
CA ALA A 101 -12.43 -10.02 9.60
C ALA A 101 -13.28 -8.98 8.87
N ILE A 102 -12.65 -8.16 8.05
CA ILE A 102 -13.30 -7.14 7.23
C ILE A 102 -12.77 -7.17 5.80
N ILE A 103 -13.67 -6.95 4.85
CA ILE A 103 -13.39 -6.73 3.44
C ILE A 103 -14.02 -5.40 3.03
N ALA A 104 -13.27 -4.57 2.32
CA ALA A 104 -13.81 -3.40 1.65
C ALA A 104 -13.41 -3.41 0.18
N ARG A 105 -14.28 -2.84 -0.66
CA ARG A 105 -14.01 -2.65 -2.08
C ARG A 105 -14.34 -1.23 -2.48
N GLY A 106 -13.57 -0.69 -3.41
CA GLY A 106 -13.78 0.62 -3.99
C GLY A 106 -13.37 0.63 -5.45
N HIS A 107 -13.67 1.73 -6.13
CA HIS A 107 -13.21 2.01 -7.47
C HIS A 107 -12.36 3.28 -7.44
N HIS A 108 -11.26 3.33 -8.19
CA HIS A 108 -10.46 4.53 -8.34
C HIS A 108 -10.58 5.10 -9.76
N GLN A 109 -10.41 6.42 -9.89
CA GLN A 109 -10.31 7.10 -11.18
C GLN A 109 -8.85 7.24 -11.62
#